data_AF-A0A0Q6Z5Z3-F1
#
_entry.id   AF-A0A0Q6Z5Z3-F1
#
_cell.length_a   1.000
_cell.length_b   1.000
_cell.length_c   1.000
_cell.angle_alpha   90.00
_cell.angle_beta   90.00
_cell.angle_gamma   90.00
#
_symmetry.space_group_name_H-M   'P 1'
#
loop_
_entity.id
_entity.type
_entity.pdbx_description
1 polymer ?
#
loop_
_entity_poly.entity_id
_entity_poly.type
_entity_poly.pdbx_seq_one_letter_code
_entity_poly.pdbx_strand_id
1 'polypeptide(L)' 'MRAPAKPRAMSPLMERVLSDIAEGRGAFYGCYGRSEHGGRTGTIAGLAKRGLLDGRGDLTEAGRLHIAQEQSK' A
#
# COMPACT_ATOMS: atom_id res chain seq x y z
N MET A 1 30.78 8.69 3.11
CA MET A 1 29.54 8.52 2.31
C MET A 1 28.58 7.63 3.09
N ARG A 2 27.34 8.06 3.33
CA ARG A 2 26.32 7.26 4.03
C ARG A 2 25.70 6.29 3.03
N ALA A 3 25.72 4.99 3.33
CA ALA A 3 25.08 3.98 2.47
C ALA A 3 23.59 4.33 2.26
N PRO A 4 23.02 4.06 1.06
CA PRO A 4 21.60 4.30 0.83
C PRO A 4 20.79 3.49 1.85
N ALA A 5 19.87 4.16 2.54
CA ALA A 5 19.00 3.48 3.50
C ALA A 5 18.22 2.39 2.76
N LYS A 6 18.31 1.13 3.24
CA LYS A 6 17.50 0.04 2.70
C LYS A 6 16.03 0.46 2.70
N PRO A 7 15.26 0.19 1.63
CA PRO A 7 13.84 0.50 1.62
C PRO A 7 13.18 -0.16 2.83
N ARG A 8 12.45 0.65 3.62
CA ARG A 8 11.74 0.13 4.80
C ARG A 8 10.77 -0.94 4.35
N ALA A 9 10.84 -2.11 4.98
CA ALA A 9 9.89 -3.20 4.80
C ALA A 9 8.46 -2.68 4.89
N MET A 10 7.57 -3.23 4.05
CA MET A 10 6.14 -2.94 4.15
C MET A 10 5.60 -3.56 5.43
N SER A 11 4.63 -2.89 6.05
CA SER A 11 3.91 -3.49 7.16
C SER A 11 2.83 -4.42 6.61
N PRO A 12 2.39 -5.43 7.38
CA PRO A 12 1.31 -6.32 6.96
C PRO A 12 0.02 -5.57 6.57
N LEU A 13 -0.25 -4.43 7.21
CA LEU A 13 -1.38 -3.58 6.86
C LEU A 13 -1.22 -2.91 5.48
N MET A 14 0.00 -2.50 5.12
CA MET A 14 0.27 -1.93 3.79
C MET A 14 0.06 -2.96 2.69
N GLU A 15 0.56 -4.18 2.89
CA GLU A 15 0.37 -5.30 1.95
C GLU A 15 -1.12 -5.62 1.78
N ARG A 16 -1.86 -5.73 2.88
CA ARG A 16 -3.30 -6.00 2.83
C ARG A 16 -4.08 -4.93 2.08
N VAL A 17 -3.82 -3.64 2.37
CA VAL A 17 -4.47 -2.52 1.66
C VAL A 17 -4.13 -2.55 0.16
N LEU A 18 -2.88 -2.84 -0.18
CA LEU A 18 -2.46 -2.93 -1.57
C LEU A 18 -3.17 -4.09 -2.31
N SER A 19 -3.29 -5.25 -1.67
CA SER A 19 -4.05 -6.40 -2.20
C SER A 19 -5.53 -6.08 -2.36
N ASP A 20 -6.15 -5.45 -1.37
CA ASP A 20 -7.57 -5.05 -1.44
C ASP A 20 -7.85 -4.09 -2.61
N ILE A 21 -6.92 -3.18 -2.90
CA ILE A 21 -7.01 -2.29 -4.08
C ILE A 21 -6.85 -3.08 -5.38
N ALA A 22 -5.88 -4.01 -5.45
CA ALA A 22 -5.70 -4.86 -6.63
C ALA A 22 -6.90 -5.76 -6.94
N GLU A 23 -7.56 -6.26 -5.91
CA GLU A 23 -8.77 -7.08 -6.02
C GLU A 23 -10.02 -6.24 -6.31
N GLY A 24 -9.90 -4.92 -6.48
CA GLY A 24 -11.01 -4.01 -6.76
C GLY A 24 -11.94 -3.76 -5.58
N ARG A 25 -11.57 -4.19 -4.36
CA ARG A 25 -12.34 -3.96 -3.13
C ARG A 25 -12.19 -2.54 -2.61
N GLY A 26 -11.08 -1.89 -2.96
CA GLY A 26 -10.76 -0.50 -2.62
C GLY A 26 -9.99 -0.35 -1.30
N ALA A 27 -9.37 0.82 -1.12
CA ALA A 27 -8.38 1.07 -0.06
C ALA A 27 -8.96 1.01 1.38
N PHE A 28 -10.27 1.21 1.53
CA PHE A 28 -10.97 1.23 2.80
C PHE A 28 -11.82 -0.02 3.05
N TYR A 29 -11.63 -1.09 2.27
CA TYR A 29 -12.41 -2.31 2.40
C TYR A 29 -12.34 -2.89 3.82
N GLY A 30 -13.49 -3.11 4.47
CA GLY A 30 -13.54 -3.63 5.83
C GLY A 30 -13.04 -2.66 6.92
N CYS A 31 -13.10 -1.34 6.66
CA CYS A 31 -13.00 -0.34 7.72
C CYS A 31 -14.39 0.00 8.28
N TYR A 32 -14.58 -0.16 9.58
CA TYR A 32 -15.87 -0.02 10.28
C TYR A 32 -15.90 1.16 11.27
N GLY A 33 -14.77 1.85 11.52
CA GLY A 33 -14.72 2.95 12.49
C GLY A 33 -13.76 4.09 12.15
N ARG A 34 -13.97 5.27 12.76
CA ARG A 34 -13.15 6.48 12.55
C ARG A 34 -11.66 6.26 12.79
N SER A 35 -11.30 5.54 13.84
CA SER A 35 -9.90 5.24 14.18
C SER A 35 -9.22 4.39 13.10
N GLU A 36 -9.95 3.41 12.54
CA GLU A 36 -9.43 2.56 11.48
C GLU A 36 -9.24 3.34 10.18
N HIS A 37 -10.16 4.24 9.84
CA HIS A 37 -10.02 5.14 8.69
C HIS A 37 -8.78 6.03 8.83
N GLY A 38 -8.50 6.53 10.04
CA GLY A 38 -7.28 7.31 10.33
C GLY A 38 -6.02 6.49 10.08
N GLY A 39 -5.96 5.27 10.61
CA GLY A 39 -4.84 4.34 10.38
C GLY A 39 -4.65 4.02 8.90
N ARG A 40 -5.74 3.75 8.18
CA ARG A 40 -5.72 3.40 6.75
C ARG A 40 -5.31 4.58 5.87
N THR A 41 -5.72 5.79 6.22
CA THR A 41 -5.27 7.01 5.53
C THR A 41 -3.75 7.17 5.63
N GLY A 42 -3.17 6.91 6.80
CA GLY A 42 -1.71 6.89 6.98
C GLY A 42 -1.03 5.81 6.14
N THR A 43 -1.63 4.62 6.06
CA THR A 43 -1.16 3.53 5.20
C THR A 43 -1.17 3.91 3.72
N ILE A 44 -2.27 4.45 3.21
CA ILE A 44 -2.41 4.91 1.82
C ILE A 44 -1.36 5.97 1.50
N ALA A 45 -1.18 6.97 2.38
CA ALA A 45 -0.16 7.98 2.22
C ALA A 45 1.27 7.38 2.22
N GLY A 46 1.50 6.35 3.03
CA GLY A 46 2.77 5.62 3.05
C GLY A 46 3.02 4.81 1.77
N LEU A 47 1.99 4.25 1.15
CA LEU A 47 2.04 3.55 -0.14
C LEU A 47 2.27 4.53 -1.30
N ALA A 48 1.57 5.67 -1.30
CA ALA A 48 1.73 6.73 -2.29
C ALA A 48 3.15 7.32 -2.26
N LYS A 49 3.71 7.56 -1.06
CA LYS A 49 5.11 8.00 -0.90
C LYS A 49 6.14 6.99 -1.43
N ARG A 50 5.77 5.72 -1.52
CA ARG A 50 6.60 4.66 -2.11
C ARG A 50 6.39 4.53 -3.62
N GLY A 51 5.46 5.29 -4.20
CA GLY A 51 5.11 5.23 -5.62
C GLY A 51 4.28 4.00 -6.00
N LEU A 52 3.69 3.30 -5.04
CA LEU A 52 2.83 2.12 -5.28
C LEU A 52 1.38 2.49 -5.57
N LEU A 53 0.95 3.65 -5.07
CA LEU A 53 -0.34 4.25 -5.35
C LEU A 53 -0.16 5.63 -5.98
N ASP A 54 -1.10 6.02 -6.83
CA ASP A 54 -1.16 7.36 -7.40
C ASP A 54 -1.87 8.36 -6.46
N GLY A 55 -2.02 9.60 -6.91
CA GLY A 55 -2.70 10.65 -6.15
C GLY A 55 -4.22 10.43 -5.94
N ARG A 56 -4.81 9.43 -6.61
CA ARG A 56 -6.22 9.04 -6.48
C ARG A 56 -6.39 7.80 -5.58
N GLY A 57 -5.28 7.15 -5.22
CA GLY A 57 -5.30 5.91 -4.46
C GLY A 57 -5.41 4.66 -5.33
N ASP A 58 -5.21 4.80 -6.65
CA ASP A 58 -5.18 3.70 -7.60
C ASP A 58 -3.77 3.11 -7.70
N LEU A 59 -3.67 1.84 -8.10
CA LEU A 59 -2.38 1.18 -8.29
C LEU A 59 -1.59 1.79 -9.44
N THR A 60 -0.34 2.15 -9.15
CA THR A 60 0.64 2.45 -10.19
C THR A 60 1.16 1.16 -10.82
N GLU A 61 1.97 1.30 -11.87
CA GLU A 61 2.69 0.16 -12.44
C GLU A 61 3.61 -0.52 -11.42
N ALA A 62 4.31 0.26 -10.60
CA ALA A 62 5.14 -0.26 -9.52
C ALA A 62 4.30 -1.01 -8.47
N GLY A 63 3.09 -0.51 -8.15
CA GLY A 63 2.14 -1.19 -7.27
C GLY A 63 1.72 -2.55 -7.81
N ARG A 64 1.35 -2.62 -9.09
CA ARG A 64 0.96 -3.88 -9.76
C ARG A 64 2.09 -4.90 -9.78
N LEU A 65 3.30 -4.47 -10.16
CA LEU A 65 4.48 -5.35 -10.18
C LEU A 65 4.82 -5.87 -8.79
N HIS A 66 4.69 -5.04 -7.76
CA HIS A 66 4.95 -5.45 -6.38
C HIS A 66 4.02 -6.57 -5.93
N ILE A 67 2.72 -6.44 -6.20
CA ILE A 67 1.74 -7.49 -5.87
C ILE A 67 2.03 -8.77 -6.65
N ALA A 68 2.37 -8.67 -7.94
CA ALA A 68 2.72 -9.82 -8.76
C ALA A 68 3.95 -10.58 -8.22
N GLN A 69 4.94 -9.86 -7.69
CA GLN A 69 6.12 -10.46 -7.05
C GLN A 69 5.79 -11.14 -5.73
N GLU A 70 4.97 -10.53 -4.89
CA GLU A 70 4.56 -11.12 -3.61
C GLU A 70 3.64 -12.34 -3.78
N GLN A 71 2.77 -12.35 -4.80
CA GLN A 71 1.93 -13.53 -5.11
C GLN A 71 2.71 -14.70 -5.73
N SER A 72 3.90 -14.44 -6.28
CA SER A 72 4.76 -15.47 -6.88
C SER A 72 5.72 -16.13 -5.87
N LYS A 73 5.62 -15.76 -4.59
CA LYS A 73 6.51 -16.19 -3.52
C LYS A 73 5.85 -17.21 -2.61
#